data_AF-A0A074YT46-F1
#
_entry.id   AF-A0A074YT46-F1
#
_cell.length_a   1.000
_cell.length_b   1.000
_cell.length_c   1.000
_cell.angle_alpha   90.00
_cell.angle_beta   90.00
_cell.angle_gamma   90.00
#
_symmetry.space_group_name_H-M   'P 1'
#
loop_
_entity.id
_entity.type
_entity.pdbx_description
1 polymer ?
#
loop_
_entity_poly.entity_id
_entity_poly.type
_entity_poly.pdbx_seq_one_letter_code
_entity_poly.pdbx_strand_id
1 'polypeptide(L)'
;MDTSTKNNLTDMTSEALRHVSLGDLARAEESYQHIIPVMQQQEGTEAASRELYNLSNVRIQQQEYSEAESILRDLLVPLAQRPVDEDTVHFLEQEAGSVRMLSQSLSGQSKVNGTLQDGFKDVNEQMQARGTCYGLLAN
;
A
#
# COMPACT_ATOMS: atom_id res chain seq x y z
N MET A 1 -15.54 -12.62 -6.66
CA MET A 1 -14.73 -13.83 -6.42
C MET A 1 -15.57 -14.93 -5.75
N ASP A 2 -15.34 -16.22 -6.03
CA ASP A 2 -16.02 -17.32 -5.33
C ASP A 2 -15.46 -17.57 -3.92
N THR A 3 -16.25 -18.19 -3.05
CA THR A 3 -15.90 -18.40 -1.64
C THR A 3 -14.63 -19.22 -1.42
N SER A 4 -14.37 -20.22 -2.28
CA SER A 4 -13.19 -21.07 -2.14
C SER A 4 -11.93 -20.29 -2.44
N THR A 5 -11.93 -19.50 -3.52
CA THR A 5 -10.82 -18.61 -3.86
C THR A 5 -10.60 -17.57 -2.78
N LYS A 6 -11.68 -16.93 -2.28
CA LYS A 6 -11.59 -15.93 -1.21
C LYS A 6 -10.98 -16.48 0.09
N ASN A 7 -11.37 -17.67 0.51
CA ASN A 7 -10.83 -18.32 1.70
C ASN A 7 -9.34 -18.65 1.52
N ASN A 8 -8.97 -19.19 0.35
CA ASN A 8 -7.57 -19.48 0.04
C ASN A 8 -6.69 -18.22 0.12
N LEU A 9 -7.12 -17.11 -0.51
CA LEU A 9 -6.38 -15.86 -0.43
C LEU A 9 -6.26 -15.34 1.01
N THR A 10 -7.29 -15.51 1.83
CA THR A 10 -7.26 -15.11 3.25
C THR A 10 -6.23 -15.94 4.06
N ASP A 11 -6.16 -17.24 3.80
CA ASP A 11 -5.17 -18.13 4.42
C ASP A 11 -3.76 -17.76 3.97
N MET A 12 -3.56 -17.50 2.67
CA MET A 12 -2.28 -17.04 2.13
C MET A 12 -1.85 -15.69 2.71
N THR A 13 -2.77 -14.71 2.87
CA THR A 13 -2.47 -13.44 3.52
C THR A 13 -2.02 -13.65 4.96
N SER A 14 -2.70 -14.53 5.70
CA SER A 14 -2.34 -14.85 7.10
C SER A 14 -0.97 -15.51 7.21
N GLU A 15 -0.64 -16.41 6.28
CA GLU A 15 0.67 -17.05 6.15
C GLU A 15 1.76 -16.02 5.84
N ALA A 16 1.52 -15.14 4.86
CA ALA A 16 2.45 -14.09 4.46
C ALA A 16 2.79 -13.16 5.64
N LEU A 17 1.79 -12.74 6.40
CA LEU A 17 1.99 -11.92 7.60
C LEU A 17 2.83 -12.64 8.67
N ARG A 18 2.65 -13.96 8.82
CA ARG A 18 3.49 -14.76 9.71
C ARG A 18 4.94 -14.82 9.21
N HIS A 19 5.15 -15.02 7.92
CA HIS A 19 6.49 -14.98 7.32
C HIS A 19 7.19 -13.64 7.55
N VAL A 20 6.49 -12.51 7.38
CA VAL A 20 7.03 -11.17 7.74
C VAL A 20 7.44 -11.13 9.22
N SER A 21 6.57 -11.60 10.12
CA SER A 21 6.84 -11.58 11.56
C SER A 21 8.03 -12.45 11.97
N LEU A 22 8.32 -13.50 11.20
CA LEU A 22 9.46 -14.40 11.39
C LEU A 22 10.74 -13.91 10.66
N GLY A 23 10.66 -12.82 9.90
CA GLY A 23 11.75 -12.30 9.08
C GLY A 23 12.00 -13.08 7.78
N ASP A 24 11.11 -14.01 7.40
CA ASP A 24 11.18 -14.75 6.13
C ASP A 24 10.54 -13.92 5.01
N LEU A 25 11.21 -12.82 4.67
CA LEU A 25 10.69 -11.81 3.75
C LEU A 25 10.48 -12.35 2.33
N ALA A 26 11.30 -13.29 1.88
CA ALA A 26 11.19 -13.90 0.55
C ALA A 26 9.88 -14.68 0.37
N ARG A 27 9.47 -15.47 1.37
CA ARG A 27 8.20 -16.21 1.30
C ARG A 27 6.98 -15.31 1.43
N ALA A 28 7.09 -14.26 2.25
CA ALA A 28 6.05 -13.24 2.33
C ALA A 28 5.85 -12.54 0.98
N GLU A 29 6.95 -12.16 0.33
CA GLU A 29 6.96 -11.55 -0.99
C GLU A 29 6.28 -12.44 -2.05
N GLU A 30 6.69 -13.70 -2.15
CA GLU A 30 6.10 -14.68 -3.08
C GLU A 30 4.59 -14.80 -2.88
N SER A 31 4.15 -14.86 -1.62
CA SER A 31 2.72 -14.91 -1.28
C SER A 31 1.97 -13.68 -1.78
N TYR A 32 2.48 -12.47 -1.52
CA TYR A 32 1.84 -11.24 -1.98
C TYR A 32 1.84 -11.12 -3.51
N GLN A 33 2.91 -11.54 -4.20
CA GLN A 33 2.98 -11.58 -5.66
C GLN A 33 1.94 -12.52 -6.28
N HIS A 34 1.51 -13.56 -5.55
CA HIS A 34 0.40 -14.41 -5.97
C HIS A 34 -0.99 -13.82 -5.67
N ILE A 35 -1.17 -13.21 -4.49
CA ILE A 35 -2.48 -12.71 -4.04
C ILE A 35 -2.90 -11.46 -4.83
N ILE A 36 -1.99 -10.50 -4.99
CA ILE A 36 -2.29 -9.18 -5.55
C ILE A 36 -2.93 -9.26 -6.95
N PRO A 37 -2.38 -9.99 -7.94
CA PRO A 37 -2.95 -10.05 -9.28
C PRO A 37 -4.36 -10.65 -9.29
N VAL A 38 -4.63 -11.65 -8.42
CA VAL A 38 -5.94 -12.29 -8.33
C VAL A 38 -6.97 -11.31 -7.78
N MET A 39 -6.65 -10.59 -6.71
CA MET A 39 -7.55 -9.58 -6.13
C MET A 39 -7.81 -8.43 -7.09
N GLN A 40 -6.75 -7.92 -7.74
CA GLN A 40 -6.85 -6.86 -8.73
C GLN A 40 -7.75 -7.25 -9.91
N GLN A 41 -7.58 -8.47 -10.44
CA GLN A 41 -8.36 -8.94 -11.58
C GLN A 41 -9.85 -9.11 -11.23
N GLN A 42 -10.16 -9.56 -10.01
CA GLN A 42 -11.52 -9.92 -9.62
C GLN A 42 -12.31 -8.74 -9.04
N GLU A 43 -11.66 -7.86 -8.29
CA GLU A 43 -12.31 -6.86 -7.44
C GLU A 43 -11.65 -5.47 -7.54
N GLY A 44 -10.58 -5.32 -8.32
CA GLY A 44 -9.89 -4.05 -8.54
C GLY A 44 -8.73 -3.77 -7.59
N THR A 45 -7.96 -2.71 -7.89
CA THR A 45 -6.74 -2.34 -7.14
C THR A 45 -6.99 -2.07 -5.66
N GLU A 46 -8.14 -1.51 -5.33
CA GLU A 46 -8.50 -1.13 -3.97
C GLU A 46 -8.69 -2.36 -3.08
N ALA A 47 -9.24 -3.45 -3.65
CA ALA A 47 -9.37 -4.72 -2.95
C ALA A 47 -8.01 -5.29 -2.55
N ALA A 48 -6.97 -5.04 -3.36
CA ALA A 48 -5.59 -5.46 -3.09
C ALA A 48 -4.77 -4.43 -2.28
N SER A 49 -5.38 -3.33 -1.81
CA SER A 49 -4.66 -2.22 -1.18
C SER A 49 -3.84 -2.64 0.04
N ARG A 50 -4.40 -3.51 0.87
CA ARG A 50 -3.74 -4.05 2.06
C ARG A 50 -2.51 -4.90 1.69
N GLU A 51 -2.63 -5.74 0.67
CA GLU A 51 -1.57 -6.62 0.20
C GLU A 51 -0.46 -5.83 -0.50
N LEU A 52 -0.82 -4.80 -1.27
CA LEU A 52 0.13 -3.85 -1.86
C LEU A 52 0.89 -3.08 -0.77
N TYR A 53 0.19 -2.60 0.26
CA TYR A 53 0.82 -2.00 1.45
C TYR A 53 1.81 -2.96 2.11
N ASN A 54 1.41 -4.21 2.34
CA ASN A 54 2.29 -5.19 2.98
C ASN A 54 3.50 -5.58 2.11
N LEU A 55 3.32 -5.73 0.81
CA LEU A 55 4.42 -6.00 -0.12
C LEU A 55 5.43 -4.85 -0.11
N SER A 56 4.97 -3.60 -0.13
CA SER A 56 5.85 -2.43 0.00
C SER A 56 6.64 -2.46 1.32
N ASN A 57 6.06 -2.96 2.40
CA ASN A 57 6.74 -3.06 3.70
C ASN A 57 7.83 -4.13 3.67
N VAL A 58 7.54 -5.25 3.02
CA VAL A 58 8.53 -6.31 2.76
C VAL A 58 9.72 -5.75 1.96
N ARG A 59 9.44 -5.03 0.86
CA ARG A 59 10.46 -4.36 0.03
C ARG A 59 11.32 -3.38 0.82
N ILE A 60 10.68 -2.53 1.65
CA ILE A 60 11.40 -1.59 2.52
C ILE A 60 12.33 -2.33 3.49
N GLN A 61 11.87 -3.43 4.10
CA GLN A 61 12.70 -4.24 5.00
C GLN A 61 13.87 -4.92 4.26
N GLN A 62 13.69 -5.26 2.98
CA GLN A 62 14.75 -5.72 2.09
C GLN A 62 15.65 -4.59 1.56
N GLN A 63 15.35 -3.32 1.89
CA GLN A 63 16.02 -2.11 1.37
C GLN A 63 15.82 -1.88 -0.14
N GLU A 64 14.79 -2.50 -0.72
CA GLU A 64 14.37 -2.36 -2.11
C GLU A 64 13.43 -1.15 -2.26
N TYR A 65 13.97 0.02 -1.93
CA TYR A 65 13.18 1.24 -1.78
C TYR A 65 12.59 1.77 -3.10
N SER A 66 13.20 1.45 -4.24
CA SER A 66 12.72 1.92 -5.56
C SER A 66 11.46 1.16 -5.99
N GLU A 67 11.45 -0.14 -5.73
CA GLU A 67 10.34 -1.04 -5.96
C GLU A 67 9.17 -0.70 -5.03
N ALA A 68 9.47 -0.46 -3.74
CA ALA A 68 8.47 0.02 -2.78
C ALA A 68 7.87 1.37 -3.20
N GLU A 69 8.69 2.32 -3.66
CA GLU A 69 8.21 3.60 -4.18
C GLU A 69 7.22 3.39 -5.34
N SER A 70 7.57 2.55 -6.33
CA SER A 70 6.69 2.31 -7.48
C SER A 70 5.32 1.76 -7.05
N ILE A 71 5.32 0.74 -6.20
CA ILE A 71 4.08 0.10 -5.72
C ILE A 71 3.21 1.11 -4.96
N LEU A 72 3.82 1.92 -4.08
CA LEU A 72 3.10 2.90 -3.27
C LEU A 72 2.52 4.03 -4.12
N ARG A 73 3.24 4.51 -5.15
CA ARG A 73 2.71 5.52 -6.08
C ARG A 73 1.48 5.00 -6.83
N ASP A 74 1.55 3.77 -7.33
CA ASP A 74 0.45 3.15 -8.06
C ASP A 74 -0.76 2.86 -7.16
N LEU A 75 -0.54 2.54 -5.89
CA LEU A 75 -1.59 2.34 -4.89
C LEU A 75 -2.28 3.66 -4.49
N LEU A 76 -1.50 4.73 -4.26
CA LEU A 76 -2.01 5.97 -3.68
C LEU A 76 -2.89 6.77 -4.65
N VAL A 77 -2.64 6.73 -5.96
CA VAL A 77 -3.44 7.46 -6.95
C VAL A 77 -4.93 7.06 -6.92
N PRO A 78 -5.32 5.77 -7.06
CA PRO A 78 -6.72 5.38 -7.01
C PRO A 78 -7.33 5.61 -5.62
N LEU A 79 -6.60 5.35 -4.53
CA LEU A 79 -7.10 5.63 -3.17
C LEU A 79 -7.43 7.12 -2.97
N ALA A 80 -6.55 8.01 -3.44
CA ALA A 80 -6.78 9.44 -3.35
C ALA A 80 -8.01 9.90 -4.16
N GLN A 81 -8.32 9.22 -5.27
CA GLN A 81 -9.45 9.53 -6.15
C GLN A 81 -10.80 8.95 -5.69
N ARG A 82 -10.82 8.09 -4.67
CA ARG A 82 -12.06 7.49 -4.16
C ARG A 82 -13.07 8.55 -3.70
N PRO A 83 -14.39 8.32 -3.89
CA PRO A 83 -15.39 9.14 -3.23
C PRO A 83 -15.30 9.02 -1.70
N VAL A 84 -15.78 10.03 -0.98
CA VAL A 84 -15.98 9.95 0.47
C VAL A 84 -17.33 9.27 0.74
N ASP A 85 -17.26 8.08 1.30
CA ASP A 85 -18.33 7.13 1.57
C ASP A 85 -18.17 6.45 2.94
N GLU A 86 -19.00 5.46 3.24
CA GLU A 86 -18.98 4.74 4.53
C GLU A 86 -17.68 3.95 4.78
N ASP A 87 -16.99 3.52 3.73
CA ASP A 87 -15.73 2.78 3.82
C ASP A 87 -14.50 3.70 3.92
N THR A 88 -14.71 5.02 3.85
CA THR A 88 -13.62 6.01 3.78
C THR A 88 -12.66 5.91 4.96
N VAL A 89 -13.14 5.66 6.18
CA VAL A 89 -12.26 5.56 7.35
C VAL A 89 -11.22 4.45 7.18
N HIS A 90 -11.63 3.28 6.68
CA HIS A 90 -10.74 2.15 6.46
C HIS A 90 -9.65 2.48 5.44
N PHE A 91 -10.04 3.06 4.30
CA PHE A 91 -9.09 3.41 3.24
C PHE A 91 -8.19 4.58 3.61
N LEU A 92 -8.66 5.55 4.40
CA LEU A 92 -7.83 6.66 4.89
C LEU A 92 -6.70 6.16 5.80
N GLU A 93 -6.96 5.19 6.67
CA GLU A 93 -5.90 4.61 7.51
C GLU A 93 -4.83 3.91 6.66
N GLN A 94 -5.26 3.13 5.65
CA GLN A 94 -4.35 2.45 4.72
C GLN A 94 -3.55 3.45 3.88
N GLU A 95 -4.19 4.50 3.39
CA GLU A 95 -3.57 5.57 2.62
C GLU A 95 -2.55 6.34 3.46
N ALA A 96 -2.88 6.69 4.72
CA ALA A 96 -1.95 7.34 5.64
C ALA A 96 -0.73 6.46 5.97
N GLY A 97 -0.94 5.15 6.14
CA GLY A 97 0.16 4.18 6.23
C GLY A 97 1.04 4.17 4.98
N SER A 98 0.41 4.15 3.80
CA SER A 98 1.12 4.08 2.51
C SER A 98 1.92 5.36 2.22
N VAL A 99 1.39 6.54 2.55
CA VAL A 99 2.13 7.81 2.41
C VAL A 99 3.38 7.83 3.30
N ARG A 100 3.29 7.34 4.54
CA ARG A 100 4.45 7.21 5.44
C ARG A 100 5.52 6.28 4.85
N MET A 101 5.11 5.15 4.30
CA MET A 101 6.05 4.23 3.66
C MET A 101 6.67 4.79 2.38
N LEU A 102 5.95 5.67 1.67
CA LEU A 102 6.48 6.34 0.49
C LEU A 102 7.54 7.35 0.92
N SER A 103 7.28 8.14 1.97
CA SER A 103 8.27 9.01 2.63
C SER A 103 9.52 8.23 3.05
N GLN A 104 9.33 7.07 3.70
CA GLN A 104 10.43 6.19 4.11
C GLN A 104 11.22 5.65 2.91
N SER A 105 10.55 5.19 1.86
CA SER A 105 11.18 4.67 0.64
C SER A 105 12.03 5.75 -0.05
N LEU A 106 11.50 6.97 -0.17
CA LEU A 106 12.22 8.11 -0.73
C LEU A 106 13.44 8.48 0.12
N SER A 107 13.30 8.47 1.44
CA SER A 107 14.40 8.72 2.38
C SER A 107 15.49 7.65 2.27
N GLY A 108 15.12 6.37 2.15
CA GLY A 108 16.06 5.27 1.91
C GLY A 108 16.86 5.41 0.60
N GLN A 109 16.27 6.06 -0.40
CA GLN A 109 16.94 6.39 -1.67
C GLN A 109 17.74 7.71 -1.62
N SER A 110 17.78 8.40 -0.47
CA SER A 110 18.28 9.78 -0.36
C SER A 110 17.56 10.80 -1.26
N LYS A 111 16.39 10.45 -1.79
CA LYS A 111 15.48 11.31 -2.55
C LYS A 111 14.59 12.09 -1.58
N VAL A 112 15.18 12.85 -0.66
CA VAL A 112 14.40 13.69 0.26
C VAL A 112 14.07 15.01 -0.45
N ASN A 113 13.14 14.95 -1.41
CA ASN A 113 12.49 16.16 -1.92
C ASN A 113 11.24 16.36 -1.08
N GLY A 114 11.30 17.30 -0.13
CA GLY A 114 10.35 17.49 0.98
C GLY A 114 8.92 17.89 0.60
N THR A 115 8.22 17.06 -0.16
CA THR A 115 6.80 17.23 -0.51
C THR A 115 5.87 16.26 0.21
N LEU A 116 6.35 15.08 0.64
CA LEU A 116 5.54 14.12 1.37
C LEU A 116 5.81 14.24 2.87
N GLN A 117 4.78 14.59 3.63
CA GLN A 117 4.84 14.64 5.08
C GLN A 117 4.97 13.22 5.64
N ASP A 118 5.63 13.07 6.78
CA ASP A 118 5.87 11.78 7.46
C ASP A 118 4.61 11.19 8.14
N GLY A 119 3.42 11.56 7.62
CA GLY A 119 2.10 11.29 8.15
C GLY A 119 1.17 12.50 8.04
N PHE A 120 -0.09 12.30 8.44
CA PHE A 120 -1.11 13.35 8.53
C PHE A 120 -1.46 13.63 9.99
N LYS A 121 -1.67 14.89 10.36
CA LYS A 121 -2.09 15.29 11.71
C LYS A 121 -3.52 14.85 12.02
N ASP A 122 -4.39 14.95 11.01
CA ASP A 122 -5.79 14.55 11.09
C ASP A 122 -6.35 14.21 9.70
N VAL A 123 -7.58 13.72 9.68
CA VAL A 123 -8.30 13.36 8.45
C VAL A 123 -8.48 14.56 7.53
N ASN A 124 -8.63 15.78 8.05
CA ASN A 124 -8.83 16.95 7.20
C ASN A 124 -7.57 17.30 6.42
N GLU A 125 -6.39 17.22 7.04
CA GLU A 125 -5.10 17.42 6.36
C GLU A 125 -4.90 16.36 5.27
N GLN A 126 -5.21 15.10 5.57
CA GLN A 126 -5.15 14.03 4.58
C GLN A 126 -6.09 14.28 3.39
N MET A 127 -7.34 14.65 3.66
CA MET A 127 -8.35 14.94 2.64
C MET A 127 -7.97 16.13 1.77
N GLN A 128 -7.34 17.17 2.33
CA GLN A 128 -6.81 18.29 1.56
C GLN A 128 -5.66 17.84 0.65
N ALA A 129 -4.76 17.00 1.16
CA ALA A 129 -3.63 16.48 0.42
C ALA A 129 -4.03 15.49 -0.70
N ARG A 130 -5.15 14.77 -0.55
CA ARG A 130 -5.76 13.98 -1.64
C ARG A 130 -6.13 14.83 -2.85
N GLY A 131 -6.55 16.09 -2.62
CA GLY A 131 -6.90 17.04 -3.69
C GLY A 131 -5.75 17.35 -4.66
N THR A 132 -4.49 17.18 -4.23
CA THR A 132 -3.30 17.29 -5.09
C THR A 132 -2.70 15.92 -5.41
N CYS A 133 -3.41 14.83 -5.08
CA CYS A 133 -2.94 13.44 -5.16
C CYS A 133 -1.55 13.28 -4.54
N TYR A 134 -1.28 13.93 -3.40
CA TYR A 134 0.02 13.91 -2.73
C TYR A 134 1.20 14.39 -3.58
N GLY A 135 0.93 15.14 -4.66
CA GLY A 135 1.94 15.53 -5.64
C GLY A 135 2.35 14.41 -6.61
N LEU A 136 1.60 13.30 -6.67
CA LEU A 136 1.89 12.16 -7.55
C LEU A 136 1.52 12.41 -9.02
N LEU A 137 0.55 13.31 -9.28
CA LEU A 137 0.05 13.59 -10.63
C LEU A 137 0.74 14.81 -11.29
N ALA A 138 1.62 15.51 -10.60
CA ALA A 138 2.35 16.64 -11.16
C ALA A 138 3.61 16.16 -11.89
N ASN A 139 3.50 15.89 -13.19
CA ASN A 139 4.62 15.73 -14.13
C ASN A 139 4.33 16.51 -15.41
#